data_AF-A0A1F9RX20-F1
#
_entry.id   AF-A0A1F9RX20-F1
#
_cell.length_a   1.000
_cell.length_b   1.000
_cell.length_c   1.000
_cell.angle_alpha   90.00
_cell.angle_beta   90.00
_cell.angle_gamma   90.00
#
_symmetry.space_group_name_H-M   'P 1'
#
loop_
_entity.id
_entity.type
_entity.pdbx_description
1 polymer ?
#
loop_
_entity_poly.entity_id
_entity_poly.type
_entity_poly.pdbx_seq_one_letter_code
_entity_poly.pdbx_strand_id
1 'polypeptide(L)'
;MAGFLTIVALGLGVWGPALLFGAETAAFLKVSPGARPIGMGEAFTAVADDLNALAWNPAGLAALDRKEAAFMHAELFADTRYDFIGYGHPLGGYRSLGTVALGLSRLSQGAIQGRDENRRPSGSFQASDTAFQVAFSRRIGVSGPMLGISGKYLESAIADVRARTGAVDVGFLHSFRGGPLPLSLGVSALNVGPGMRFLDRREDLPLTLSVGAGLRLFPGVLVAVDARHRPNAAKSTFGVGLEYTMVSALTLRAGYGSGLASVKGDSAGVGSSLRGLGAGLGLRLGRAQLDYSFTPAGELGNSQRISLSMRFGAVTGAPARRLQKSAAHW
;
A
#
# COMPACT_ATOMS: atom_id res chain seq x y z
N MET A 1 -36.38 3.13 -49.24
CA MET A 1 -35.24 2.57 -48.48
C MET A 1 -33.95 3.17 -49.03
N ALA A 2 -33.43 4.21 -48.38
CA ALA A 2 -32.08 4.71 -48.55
C ALA A 2 -31.78 5.55 -47.30
N GLY A 3 -30.92 5.03 -46.42
CA GLY A 3 -30.58 5.65 -45.13
C GLY A 3 -29.56 6.77 -45.31
N PHE A 4 -29.87 7.94 -44.77
CA PHE A 4 -28.90 9.03 -44.59
C PHE A 4 -28.30 8.91 -43.19
N LEU A 5 -27.00 8.64 -43.14
CA LEU A 5 -26.19 8.59 -41.92
C LEU A 5 -25.58 9.99 -41.72
N THR A 6 -26.10 10.77 -40.79
CA THR A 6 -25.52 12.07 -40.40
C THR A 6 -24.43 11.83 -39.35
N ILE A 7 -23.17 11.90 -39.76
CA ILE A 7 -22.01 11.93 -38.85
C ILE A 7 -21.92 13.34 -38.26
N VAL A 8 -22.20 13.47 -36.97
CA VAL A 8 -21.86 14.67 -36.19
C VAL A 8 -20.41 14.54 -35.76
N ALA A 9 -19.51 15.22 -36.47
CA ALA A 9 -18.16 15.50 -36.03
C ALA A 9 -18.21 16.73 -35.10
N LEU A 10 -17.96 16.53 -33.80
CA LEU A 10 -17.76 17.63 -32.85
C LEU A 10 -16.26 17.79 -32.61
N GLY A 11 -15.77 18.98 -32.95
CA GLY A 11 -14.36 19.31 -33.08
C GLY A 11 -13.56 19.25 -31.78
N LEU A 12 -12.30 18.84 -31.95
CA LEU A 12 -11.23 18.97 -30.97
C LEU A 12 -10.88 20.45 -30.81
N GLY A 13 -11.50 21.11 -29.84
CA GLY A 13 -10.99 22.36 -29.29
C GLY A 13 -9.76 22.08 -28.44
N VAL A 14 -8.58 22.33 -28.99
CA VAL A 14 -7.32 22.39 -28.24
C VAL A 14 -7.37 23.61 -27.32
N TRP A 15 -7.86 23.41 -26.10
CA TRP A 15 -7.56 24.28 -24.97
C TRP A 15 -6.33 23.70 -24.31
N GLY A 16 -5.18 24.34 -24.49
CA GLY A 16 -3.97 23.97 -23.77
C GLY A 16 -4.24 24.07 -22.27
N PRO A 17 -4.09 23.00 -21.48
CA PRO A 17 -4.12 23.15 -20.05
C PRO A 17 -2.85 23.90 -19.66
N ALA A 18 -3.01 25.12 -19.16
CA ALA A 18 -2.03 25.67 -18.23
C ALA A 18 -1.94 24.64 -17.08
N LEU A 19 -0.90 23.81 -17.11
CA LEU A 19 -0.64 22.82 -16.06
C LEU A 19 -0.23 23.58 -14.80
N LEU A 20 -1.23 24.01 -14.03
CA LEU A 20 -1.07 24.19 -12.60
C LEU A 20 -0.80 22.80 -12.03
N PHE A 21 0.47 22.41 -12.00
CA PHE A 21 0.88 21.26 -11.20
C PHE A 21 0.57 21.63 -9.74
N GLY A 22 -0.50 21.05 -9.19
CA GLY A 22 -0.77 21.16 -7.76
C GLY A 22 0.40 20.56 -6.99
N ALA A 23 1.06 21.37 -6.17
CA ALA A 23 1.99 20.86 -5.17
C ALA A 23 1.16 20.02 -4.17
N GLU A 24 1.45 18.72 -4.09
CA GLU A 24 0.91 17.84 -3.05
C GLU A 24 1.92 17.78 -1.91
N THR A 25 1.50 18.13 -0.69
CA THR A 25 2.28 17.87 0.53
C THR A 25 2.08 16.43 0.98
N ALA A 26 2.79 16.04 2.05
CA ALA A 26 2.76 14.67 2.58
C ALA A 26 3.15 13.62 1.51
N ALA A 27 4.18 13.91 0.72
CA ALA A 27 4.70 13.02 -0.31
C ALA A 27 5.07 11.63 0.23
N PHE A 28 5.35 11.52 1.54
CA PHE A 28 5.55 10.25 2.23
C PHE A 28 4.37 9.28 2.12
N LEU A 29 3.13 9.77 1.96
CA LEU A 29 1.95 8.93 1.75
C LEU A 29 1.96 8.21 0.40
N LYS A 30 2.84 8.62 -0.53
CA LYS A 30 3.10 7.94 -1.79
C LYS A 30 4.09 6.79 -1.64
N VAL A 31 4.84 6.75 -0.53
CA VAL A 31 5.75 5.66 -0.20
C VAL A 31 4.94 4.58 0.48
N SER A 32 4.70 3.49 -0.23
CA SER A 32 3.90 2.41 0.29
C SER A 32 4.71 1.48 1.22
N PRO A 33 4.12 1.03 2.33
CA PRO A 33 4.73 0.03 3.20
C PRO A 33 4.62 -1.38 2.64
N GLY A 34 5.53 -2.24 3.13
CA GLY A 34 5.56 -3.67 2.89
C GLY A 34 6.49 -4.08 1.76
N ALA A 35 7.32 -5.10 2.00
CA ALA A 35 8.17 -5.67 0.96
C ALA A 35 7.34 -6.45 -0.08
N ARG A 36 6.28 -7.15 0.35
CA ARG A 36 5.39 -7.92 -0.55
C ARG A 36 4.74 -7.05 -1.64
N PRO A 37 4.04 -5.94 -1.33
CA PRO A 37 3.45 -5.06 -2.36
C PRO A 37 4.49 -4.48 -3.34
N ILE A 38 5.66 -4.11 -2.84
CA ILE A 38 6.74 -3.55 -3.67
C ILE A 38 7.33 -4.62 -4.60
N GLY A 39 7.56 -5.85 -4.10
CA GLY A 39 7.97 -6.99 -4.92
C GLY A 39 6.95 -7.39 -5.99
N MET A 40 5.69 -6.99 -5.83
CA MET A 40 4.59 -7.17 -6.78
C MET A 40 4.42 -6.00 -7.75
N GLY A 41 5.38 -5.07 -7.82
CA GLY A 41 5.28 -3.91 -8.71
C GLY A 41 4.11 -2.99 -8.35
N GLU A 42 3.79 -2.90 -7.06
CA GLU A 42 2.66 -2.12 -6.53
C GLU A 42 1.27 -2.63 -6.96
N ALA A 43 1.18 -3.87 -7.48
CA ALA A 43 -0.09 -4.50 -7.82
C ALA A 43 -0.72 -5.20 -6.62
N PHE A 44 -1.41 -4.44 -5.74
CA PHE A 44 -1.79 -4.96 -4.42
C PHE A 44 -3.24 -4.69 -3.98
N THR A 45 -3.98 -3.76 -4.59
CA THR A 45 -5.32 -3.32 -4.10
C THR A 45 -6.32 -4.48 -3.96
N ALA A 46 -6.29 -5.44 -4.89
CA ALA A 46 -7.20 -6.60 -4.90
C ALA A 46 -6.68 -7.83 -4.16
N VAL A 47 -5.41 -7.81 -3.73
CA VAL A 47 -4.73 -8.93 -3.08
C VAL A 47 -4.16 -8.54 -1.71
N ALA A 48 -4.61 -7.41 -1.16
CA ALA A 48 -4.23 -6.89 0.14
C ALA A 48 -4.85 -7.71 1.28
N ASP A 49 -4.38 -8.94 1.48
CA ASP A 49 -4.92 -9.89 2.47
C ASP A 49 -4.04 -10.05 3.73
N ASP A 50 -3.21 -9.05 4.02
CA ASP A 50 -2.33 -8.96 5.19
C ASP A 50 -2.34 -7.54 5.80
N LEU A 51 -1.52 -7.28 6.82
CA LEU A 51 -1.47 -5.96 7.46
C LEU A 51 -1.05 -4.79 6.55
N ASN A 52 -0.43 -5.04 5.40
CA ASN A 52 -0.17 -3.98 4.44
C ASN A 52 -1.47 -3.38 3.89
N ALA A 53 -2.61 -4.09 4.01
CA ALA A 53 -3.94 -3.59 3.65
C ALA A 53 -4.28 -2.22 4.26
N LEU A 54 -3.72 -1.88 5.43
CA LEU A 54 -3.81 -0.54 6.02
C LEU A 54 -3.44 0.57 5.02
N ALA A 55 -2.40 0.36 4.21
CA ALA A 55 -1.91 1.38 3.27
C ALA A 55 -2.41 1.21 1.83
N TRP A 56 -3.04 0.09 1.50
CA TRP A 56 -3.41 -0.25 0.11
C TRP A 56 -4.92 -0.36 -0.10
N ASN A 57 -5.60 -1.11 0.77
CA ASN A 57 -7.05 -1.30 0.71
C ASN A 57 -7.56 -1.77 2.08
N PRO A 58 -8.16 -0.88 2.90
CA PRO A 58 -8.58 -1.25 4.26
C PRO A 58 -9.63 -2.37 4.29
N ALA A 59 -10.36 -2.65 3.21
CA ALA A 59 -11.26 -3.80 3.14
C ALA A 59 -10.53 -5.14 3.28
N GLY A 60 -9.28 -5.19 2.84
CA GLY A 60 -8.42 -6.35 2.89
C GLY A 60 -8.17 -6.89 4.30
N LEU A 61 -8.26 -6.04 5.32
CA LEU A 61 -8.12 -6.43 6.73
C LEU A 61 -9.19 -7.44 7.19
N ALA A 62 -10.33 -7.52 6.51
CA ALA A 62 -11.37 -8.51 6.78
C ALA A 62 -10.98 -9.93 6.29
N ALA A 63 -9.85 -10.08 5.60
CA ALA A 63 -9.26 -11.36 5.25
C ALA A 63 -8.36 -11.93 6.38
N LEU A 64 -7.99 -11.11 7.38
CA LEU A 64 -7.22 -11.58 8.52
C LEU A 64 -8.03 -12.59 9.34
N ASP A 65 -7.52 -13.81 9.44
CA ASP A 65 -8.13 -14.91 10.18
C ASP A 65 -7.55 -15.05 11.60
N ARG A 66 -6.42 -14.40 11.88
CA ARG A 66 -5.72 -14.39 13.16
C ARG A 66 -5.29 -12.97 13.52
N LYS A 67 -4.88 -12.78 14.77
CA LYS A 67 -4.16 -11.57 15.15
C LYS A 67 -2.87 -11.52 14.35
N GLU A 68 -2.53 -10.36 13.83
CA GLU A 68 -1.30 -10.16 13.07
C GLU A 68 -0.57 -8.95 13.64
N ALA A 69 0.75 -9.04 13.77
CA ALA A 69 1.62 -7.89 13.98
C ALA A 69 2.61 -7.84 12.82
N ALA A 70 2.90 -6.64 12.32
CA ALA A 70 3.83 -6.45 11.22
C ALA A 70 4.77 -5.27 11.52
N PHE A 71 6.02 -5.43 11.12
CA PHE A 71 7.05 -4.40 11.12
C PHE A 71 7.68 -4.35 9.74
N MET A 72 8.05 -3.15 9.29
CA MET A 72 8.82 -2.97 8.07
C MET A 72 9.81 -1.84 8.27
N HIS A 73 11.02 -2.05 7.74
CA HIS A 73 12.07 -1.05 7.66
C HIS A 73 12.60 -0.99 6.23
N ALA A 74 12.78 0.23 5.73
CA ALA A 74 13.32 0.49 4.41
C ALA A 74 14.34 1.63 4.48
N GLU A 75 15.53 1.34 3.98
CA GLU A 75 16.52 2.35 3.62
C GLU A 75 16.20 2.80 2.19
N LEU A 76 15.88 4.09 2.05
CA LEU A 76 15.63 4.75 0.78
C LEU A 76 16.87 5.58 0.41
N PHE A 77 16.75 6.37 -0.66
CA PHE A 77 17.79 7.27 -1.11
C PHE A 77 17.96 8.47 -0.17
N ALA A 78 19.14 9.11 -0.24
CA ALA A 78 19.46 10.33 0.49
C ALA A 78 19.25 10.24 2.03
N ASP A 79 19.74 9.14 2.65
CA ASP A 79 19.64 8.88 4.10
C ASP A 79 18.19 9.02 4.62
N THR A 80 17.23 8.58 3.80
CA THR A 80 15.82 8.58 4.13
C THR A 80 15.41 7.18 4.57
N ARG A 81 14.79 7.08 5.75
CA ARG A 81 14.29 5.83 6.32
C ARG A 81 12.79 5.83 6.36
N TYR A 82 12.20 4.70 6.02
CA TYR A 82 10.76 4.50 6.12
C TYR A 82 10.45 3.27 6.98
N ASP A 83 9.78 3.52 8.09
CA ASP A 83 9.40 2.53 9.08
C ASP A 83 7.88 2.37 9.12
N PHE A 84 7.41 1.15 9.29
CA PHE A 84 6.01 0.85 9.51
C PHE A 84 5.83 -0.20 10.60
N ILE A 85 4.87 0.03 11.49
CA ILE A 85 4.40 -0.93 12.49
C ILE A 85 2.88 -1.04 12.37
N GLY A 86 2.37 -2.27 12.34
CA GLY A 86 0.95 -2.54 12.27
C GLY A 86 0.52 -3.65 13.23
N TYR A 87 -0.72 -3.57 13.70
CA TYR A 87 -1.38 -4.62 14.46
C TYR A 87 -2.83 -4.79 13.99
N GLY A 88 -3.24 -6.03 13.76
CA GLY A 88 -4.58 -6.39 13.29
C GLY A 88 -5.23 -7.40 14.23
N HIS A 89 -6.48 -7.16 14.57
CA HIS A 89 -7.25 -7.97 15.51
C HIS A 89 -8.63 -8.31 14.93
N PRO A 90 -8.80 -9.54 14.42
CA PRO A 90 -10.11 -10.06 14.06
C PRO A 90 -11.00 -10.18 15.31
N LEU A 91 -12.23 -9.66 15.21
CA LEU A 91 -13.21 -9.60 16.28
C LEU A 91 -14.25 -10.72 16.15
N GLY A 92 -14.82 -11.12 17.29
CA GLY A 92 -16.00 -11.98 17.33
C GLY A 92 -15.75 -13.48 17.19
N GLY A 93 -14.49 -13.94 17.12
CA GLY A 93 -14.15 -15.36 17.15
C GLY A 93 -14.90 -16.17 16.08
N TYR A 94 -15.79 -17.08 16.47
CA TYR A 94 -16.59 -17.86 15.52
C TYR A 94 -17.62 -17.04 14.72
N ARG A 95 -18.03 -15.86 15.21
CA ARG A 95 -19.04 -14.99 14.58
C ARG A 95 -18.47 -14.03 13.53
N SER A 96 -17.14 -13.90 13.43
CA SER A 96 -16.43 -13.01 12.50
C SER A 96 -17.09 -11.62 12.37
N LEU A 97 -17.04 -10.83 13.45
CA LEU A 97 -17.73 -9.53 13.54
C LEU A 97 -17.03 -8.41 12.74
N GLY A 98 -15.81 -8.65 12.28
CA GLY A 98 -14.97 -7.71 11.55
C GLY A 98 -13.52 -7.76 12.07
N THR A 99 -12.70 -6.83 11.62
CA THR A 99 -11.30 -6.69 12.04
C THR A 99 -11.03 -5.24 12.38
N VAL A 100 -10.42 -4.97 13.53
CA VAL A 100 -9.84 -3.67 13.87
C VAL A 100 -8.34 -3.74 13.65
N ALA A 101 -7.74 -2.69 13.09
CA ALA A 101 -6.30 -2.59 12.94
C ALA A 101 -5.78 -1.20 13.29
N LEU A 102 -4.52 -1.16 13.70
CA LEU A 102 -3.75 0.04 14.00
C LEU A 102 -2.48 0.03 13.15
N GLY A 103 -2.07 1.19 12.68
CA GLY A 103 -0.85 1.39 11.92
C GLY A 103 -0.12 2.65 12.34
N LEU A 104 1.20 2.60 12.34
CA LEU A 104 2.09 3.75 12.46
C LEU A 104 3.10 3.67 11.34
N SER A 105 3.18 4.69 10.50
CA SER A 105 4.27 4.84 9.53
C SER A 105 5.03 6.12 9.80
N ARG A 106 6.35 6.06 9.59
CA ARG A 106 7.23 7.20 9.76
C ARG A 106 8.24 7.25 8.63
N LEU A 107 8.30 8.38 7.94
CA LEU A 107 9.39 8.71 7.03
C LEU A 107 10.30 9.69 7.77
N SER A 108 11.59 9.41 7.84
CA SER A 108 12.56 10.29 8.48
C SER A 108 13.75 10.49 7.58
N GLN A 109 14.32 11.69 7.60
CA GLN A 109 15.53 12.02 6.87
C GLN A 109 16.68 12.23 7.86
N GLY A 110 17.89 11.89 7.42
CA GLY A 110 19.12 12.23 8.11
C GLY A 110 19.31 13.73 8.32
N ALA A 111 20.43 14.10 8.94
CA ALA A 111 20.75 15.49 9.20
C ALA A 111 20.97 16.27 7.90
N ILE A 112 20.14 17.27 7.65
CA ILE A 112 20.21 18.18 6.51
C ILE A 112 21.04 19.39 6.91
N GLN A 113 22.08 19.72 6.13
CA GLN A 113 22.90 20.90 6.39
C GLN A 113 22.11 22.18 6.05
N GLY A 114 21.85 23.00 7.06
CA GLY A 114 21.30 24.34 6.89
C GLY A 114 22.33 25.30 6.30
N ARG A 115 21.87 26.21 5.45
CA ARG A 115 22.69 27.29 4.90
C ARG A 115 22.00 28.63 5.09
N ASP A 116 22.78 29.65 5.44
CA ASP A 116 22.30 31.03 5.50
C ASP A 116 22.18 31.66 4.10
N GLU A 117 21.74 32.92 4.07
CA GLU A 117 21.60 33.72 2.84
C GLU A 117 22.91 33.86 2.05
N ASN A 118 24.06 33.75 2.74
CA ASN A 118 25.39 33.81 2.17
C ASN A 118 25.94 32.43 1.78
N ARG A 119 25.08 31.39 1.77
CA ARG A 119 25.41 29.98 1.51
C ARG A 119 26.41 29.39 2.51
N ARG A 120 26.63 30.01 3.67
CA ARG A 120 27.50 29.47 4.73
C ARG A 120 26.72 28.45 5.56
N PRO A 121 27.35 27.36 6.03
CA PRO A 121 26.69 26.40 6.90
C PRO A 121 26.17 27.08 8.18
N SER A 122 24.89 26.92 8.52
CA SER A 122 24.25 27.52 9.71
C SER A 122 23.74 26.50 10.72
N GLY A 123 24.23 25.25 10.64
CA GLY A 123 23.82 24.13 11.50
C GLY A 123 23.20 22.99 10.68
N SER A 124 22.54 22.05 11.35
CA SER A 124 21.80 20.96 10.71
C SER A 124 20.42 20.81 11.31
N PHE A 125 19.44 20.46 10.49
CA PHE A 125 18.08 20.14 10.92
C PHE A 125 17.64 18.79 10.38
N GLN A 126 16.53 18.26 10.90
CA GLN A 126 15.94 17.01 10.42
C GLN A 126 14.51 17.25 9.93
N ALA A 127 14.05 16.36 9.06
CA ALA A 127 12.68 16.31 8.59
C ALA A 127 12.07 14.94 8.89
N SER A 128 10.82 14.91 9.33
CA SER A 128 10.09 13.67 9.52
C SER A 128 8.60 13.83 9.27
N ASP A 129 8.02 12.82 8.65
CA ASP A 129 6.59 12.66 8.47
C ASP A 129 6.11 11.43 9.24
N THR A 130 4.95 11.54 9.90
CA THR A 130 4.34 10.46 10.67
C THR A 130 2.86 10.34 10.31
N ALA A 131 2.40 9.12 10.08
CA ALA A 131 0.98 8.81 9.97
C ALA A 131 0.59 7.74 11.00
N PHE A 132 -0.38 8.08 11.84
CA PHE A 132 -1.08 7.12 12.69
C PHE A 132 -2.42 6.76 12.03
N GLN A 133 -2.79 5.48 12.02
CA GLN A 133 -3.97 4.98 11.35
C GLN A 133 -4.75 4.02 12.25
N VAL A 134 -6.07 4.15 12.25
CA VAL A 134 -7.01 3.20 12.85
C VAL A 134 -7.98 2.76 11.77
N ALA A 135 -8.18 1.45 11.63
CA ALA A 135 -9.05 0.88 10.60
C ALA A 135 -10.05 -0.10 11.19
N PHE A 136 -11.23 -0.16 10.57
CA PHE A 136 -12.22 -1.21 10.77
C PHE A 136 -12.61 -1.79 9.42
N SER A 137 -12.78 -3.11 9.37
CA SER A 137 -13.20 -3.81 8.17
C SER A 137 -14.12 -4.96 8.50
N ARG A 138 -14.95 -5.35 7.54
CA ARG A 138 -15.89 -6.46 7.72
C ARG A 138 -16.19 -7.16 6.41
N ARG A 139 -16.28 -8.49 6.48
CA ARG A 139 -16.85 -9.33 5.43
C ARG A 139 -18.36 -9.44 5.62
N ILE A 140 -19.12 -9.15 4.57
CA ILE A 140 -20.59 -9.25 4.57
C ILE A 140 -20.97 -10.66 4.08
N GLY A 141 -21.57 -11.47 4.95
CA GLY A 141 -21.86 -12.87 4.65
C GLY A 141 -20.61 -13.76 4.63
N VAL A 142 -20.79 -15.07 4.39
CA VAL A 142 -19.69 -16.06 4.46
C VAL A 142 -18.68 -15.89 3.32
N SER A 143 -19.18 -15.61 2.11
CA SER A 143 -18.37 -15.44 0.89
C SER A 143 -18.59 -14.09 0.20
N GLY A 144 -19.26 -13.16 0.88
CA GLY A 144 -19.59 -11.87 0.28
C GLY A 144 -18.44 -10.85 0.32
N PRO A 145 -18.72 -9.61 -0.08
CA PRO A 145 -17.72 -8.56 -0.19
C PRO A 145 -17.16 -8.16 1.17
N MET A 146 -15.93 -7.69 1.16
CA MET A 146 -15.25 -7.07 2.26
C MET A 146 -15.28 -5.55 2.07
N LEU A 147 -15.62 -4.85 3.14
CA LEU A 147 -15.67 -3.40 3.21
C LEU A 147 -14.70 -2.95 4.30
N GLY A 148 -14.02 -1.82 4.09
CA GLY A 148 -13.13 -1.26 5.10
C GLY A 148 -13.13 0.26 5.08
N ILE A 149 -12.92 0.83 6.25
CA ILE A 149 -12.75 2.26 6.47
C ILE A 149 -11.56 2.46 7.42
N SER A 150 -10.81 3.53 7.23
CA SER A 150 -9.79 3.93 8.18
C SER A 150 -9.73 5.45 8.35
N GLY A 151 -9.32 5.89 9.53
CA GLY A 151 -8.97 7.26 9.83
C GLY A 151 -7.47 7.38 10.04
N LYS A 152 -6.88 8.46 9.53
CA LYS A 152 -5.46 8.78 9.65
C LYS A 152 -5.27 10.13 10.33
N TYR A 153 -4.30 10.18 11.24
CA TYR A 153 -3.72 11.42 11.74
C TYR A 153 -2.33 11.57 11.13
N LEU A 154 -2.09 12.70 10.48
CA LEU A 154 -0.87 12.98 9.72
C LEU A 154 -0.15 14.16 10.36
N GLU A 155 1.15 14.00 10.60
CA GLU A 155 2.02 15.07 11.06
C GLU A 155 3.26 15.12 10.17
N SER A 156 3.64 16.32 9.74
CA SER A 156 4.90 16.57 9.06
C SER A 156 5.67 17.64 9.83
N ALA A 157 6.95 17.39 10.08
CA ALA A 157 7.83 18.24 10.86
C ALA A 157 9.13 18.49 10.09
N ILE A 158 9.51 19.76 9.96
CA ILE A 158 10.77 20.19 9.34
C ILE A 158 11.36 21.26 10.23
N ALA A 159 12.54 21.01 10.79
CA ALA A 159 13.12 21.85 11.84
C ALA A 159 12.09 22.13 12.95
N ASP A 160 11.75 23.41 13.20
CA ASP A 160 10.81 23.82 14.23
C ASP A 160 9.35 23.94 13.75
N VAL A 161 9.10 23.74 12.46
CA VAL A 161 7.76 23.87 11.86
C VAL A 161 7.06 22.52 11.84
N ARG A 162 5.82 22.49 12.34
CA ARG A 162 4.94 21.31 12.27
C ARG A 162 3.63 21.63 11.56
N ALA A 163 3.19 20.70 10.72
CA ALA A 163 1.90 20.72 10.06
C ALA A 163 1.14 19.43 10.36
N ARG A 164 -0.17 19.53 10.57
CA ARG A 164 -1.03 18.41 10.97
C ARG A 164 -2.30 18.40 10.15
N THR A 165 -2.79 17.20 9.85
CA THR A 165 -4.10 17.04 9.23
C THR A 165 -4.67 15.65 9.47
N GLY A 166 -5.94 15.45 9.10
CA GLY A 166 -6.60 14.15 9.12
C GLY A 166 -6.90 13.66 7.72
N ALA A 167 -7.04 12.35 7.56
CA ALA A 167 -7.54 11.76 6.32
C ALA A 167 -8.40 10.52 6.60
N VAL A 168 -9.23 10.16 5.63
CA VAL A 168 -10.05 8.95 5.64
C VAL A 168 -9.70 8.10 4.43
N ASP A 169 -9.67 6.79 4.63
CA ASP A 169 -9.61 5.83 3.53
C ASP A 169 -10.85 4.95 3.54
N VAL A 170 -11.30 4.55 2.36
CA VAL A 170 -12.36 3.56 2.17
C VAL A 170 -11.92 2.50 1.17
N GLY A 171 -12.40 1.28 1.37
CA GLY A 171 -12.04 0.12 0.58
C GLY A 171 -13.19 -0.82 0.35
N PHE A 172 -13.16 -1.46 -0.81
CA PHE A 172 -13.99 -2.58 -1.21
C PHE A 172 -13.08 -3.69 -1.74
N LEU A 173 -13.35 -4.94 -1.38
CA LEU A 173 -12.66 -6.09 -1.93
C LEU A 173 -13.62 -7.28 -2.00
N HIS A 174 -13.67 -7.98 -3.13
CA HIS A 174 -14.45 -9.20 -3.26
C HIS A 174 -13.63 -10.31 -3.90
N SER A 175 -13.71 -11.53 -3.35
CA SER A 175 -12.99 -12.71 -3.84
C SER A 175 -13.99 -13.76 -4.34
N PHE A 176 -14.08 -13.90 -5.65
CA PHE A 176 -14.85 -14.94 -6.34
C PHE A 176 -14.03 -16.24 -6.36
N ARG A 177 -14.33 -17.16 -5.44
CA ARG A 177 -13.59 -18.43 -5.29
C ARG A 177 -14.26 -19.65 -5.92
N GLY A 178 -15.49 -19.51 -6.44
CA GLY A 178 -16.29 -20.64 -6.92
C GLY A 178 -16.04 -21.08 -8.37
N GLY A 179 -15.24 -20.32 -9.14
CA GLY A 179 -14.94 -20.63 -10.54
C GLY A 179 -13.62 -21.40 -10.71
N PRO A 180 -13.33 -21.89 -11.94
CA PRO A 180 -12.06 -22.56 -12.26
C PRO A 180 -10.84 -21.64 -12.11
N LEU A 181 -11.07 -20.33 -12.12
CA LEU A 181 -10.04 -19.30 -11.96
C LEU A 181 -10.45 -18.35 -10.83
N PRO A 182 -10.00 -18.56 -9.58
CA PRO A 182 -10.36 -17.68 -8.47
C PRO A 182 -9.89 -16.24 -8.73
N LEU A 183 -10.86 -15.31 -8.77
CA LEU A 183 -10.67 -13.91 -9.07
C LEU A 183 -10.90 -13.07 -7.80
N SER A 184 -10.07 -12.05 -7.59
CA SER A 184 -10.30 -11.01 -6.59
C SER A 184 -10.35 -9.66 -7.26
N LEU A 185 -11.32 -8.84 -6.90
CA LEU A 185 -11.46 -7.45 -7.35
C LEU A 185 -11.36 -6.53 -6.16
N GLY A 186 -10.65 -5.41 -6.30
CA GLY A 186 -10.45 -4.44 -5.24
C GLY A 186 -10.60 -3.01 -5.75
N VAL A 187 -11.19 -2.16 -4.92
CA VAL A 187 -11.28 -0.72 -5.15
C VAL A 187 -10.93 -0.01 -3.83
N SER A 188 -10.14 1.05 -3.88
CA SER A 188 -9.88 1.88 -2.71
C SER A 188 -9.79 3.36 -3.06
N ALA A 189 -10.19 4.20 -2.11
CA ALA A 189 -9.93 5.63 -2.12
C ALA A 189 -9.16 5.96 -0.83
N LEU A 190 -7.93 6.43 -0.99
CA LEU A 190 -6.99 6.67 0.10
C LEU A 190 -6.69 8.16 0.24
N ASN A 191 -6.43 8.60 1.47
CA ASN A 191 -6.02 9.94 1.85
C ASN A 191 -7.07 11.03 1.51
N VAL A 192 -8.36 10.72 1.66
CA VAL A 192 -9.45 11.70 1.50
C VAL A 192 -9.46 12.63 2.70
N GLY A 193 -9.09 13.90 2.53
CA GLY A 193 -9.00 14.84 3.66
C GLY A 193 -8.66 16.26 3.24
N PRO A 194 -8.70 17.21 4.19
CA PRO A 194 -8.61 18.64 3.91
C PRO A 194 -7.19 19.16 3.61
N GLY A 195 -6.31 18.42 2.92
CA GLY A 195 -4.94 18.90 2.68
C GLY A 195 -4.13 19.12 3.97
N MET A 196 -2.89 19.55 3.86
CA MET A 196 -2.03 19.92 4.98
C MET A 196 -1.61 21.38 4.86
N ARG A 197 -1.69 22.12 5.97
CA ARG A 197 -1.30 23.54 6.01
C ARG A 197 0.07 23.71 6.61
N PHE A 198 1.01 24.25 5.84
CA PHE A 198 2.31 24.69 6.28
C PHE A 198 2.33 26.22 6.28
N LEU A 199 2.51 26.81 7.47
CA LEU A 199 2.46 28.26 7.66
C LEU A 199 1.14 28.82 7.05
N ASP A 200 1.23 29.57 5.96
CA ASP A 200 0.09 30.20 5.27
C ASP A 200 -0.38 29.46 4.01
N ARG A 201 0.30 28.38 3.60
CA ARG A 201 -0.02 27.62 2.38
C ARG A 201 -0.68 26.30 2.74
N ARG A 202 -1.88 26.07 2.21
CA ARG A 202 -2.56 24.76 2.25
C ARG A 202 -2.31 24.05 0.93
N GLU A 203 -1.79 22.85 1.03
CA GLU A 203 -1.59 21.96 -0.13
C GLU A 203 -2.41 20.70 0.07
N ASP A 204 -2.93 20.14 -1.03
CA ASP A 204 -3.81 18.99 -0.94
C ASP A 204 -3.06 17.69 -0.62
N LEU A 205 -3.77 16.77 0.02
CA LEU A 205 -3.25 15.42 0.26
C LEU A 205 -3.19 14.65 -1.07
N PRO A 206 -2.30 13.65 -1.18
CA PRO A 206 -2.22 12.77 -2.34
C PRO A 206 -3.38 11.76 -2.33
N LEU A 207 -4.58 12.24 -2.65
CA LEU A 207 -5.78 11.43 -2.86
C LEU A 207 -5.44 10.38 -3.93
N THR A 208 -5.60 9.11 -3.57
CA THR A 208 -5.29 8.00 -4.47
C THR A 208 -6.53 7.13 -4.65
N LEU A 209 -7.02 7.06 -5.87
CA LEU A 209 -8.08 6.15 -6.29
C LEU A 209 -7.43 4.94 -6.94
N SER A 210 -7.75 3.74 -6.48
CA SER A 210 -7.13 2.50 -6.95
C SER A 210 -8.19 1.49 -7.35
N VAL A 211 -7.95 0.78 -8.46
CA VAL A 211 -8.72 -0.38 -8.89
C VAL A 211 -7.75 -1.49 -9.23
N GLY A 212 -7.99 -2.69 -8.71
CA GLY A 212 -7.13 -3.84 -8.96
C GLY A 212 -7.91 -5.11 -9.22
N ALA A 213 -7.21 -6.08 -9.82
CA ALA A 213 -7.67 -7.44 -9.98
C ALA A 213 -6.54 -8.43 -9.65
N GLY A 214 -6.91 -9.58 -9.08
CA GLY A 214 -5.99 -10.66 -8.75
C GLY A 214 -6.54 -12.01 -9.20
N LEU A 215 -5.75 -12.76 -9.96
CA LEU A 215 -6.08 -14.08 -10.49
C LEU A 215 -5.17 -15.12 -9.84
N ARG A 216 -5.77 -16.16 -9.24
CA ARG A 216 -5.02 -17.35 -8.81
C ARG A 216 -5.07 -18.36 -9.95
N LEU A 217 -3.99 -18.47 -10.72
CA LEU A 217 -3.95 -19.32 -11.92
C LEU A 217 -3.93 -20.81 -11.57
N PHE A 218 -3.05 -21.19 -10.64
CA PHE A 218 -2.88 -22.54 -10.12
C PHE A 218 -2.46 -22.47 -8.64
N PRO A 219 -2.48 -23.57 -7.87
CA PRO A 219 -2.03 -23.57 -6.49
C PRO A 219 -0.65 -22.91 -6.34
N GLY A 220 -0.58 -21.85 -5.54
CA GLY A 220 0.64 -21.11 -5.28
C GLY A 220 0.98 -19.99 -6.29
N VAL A 221 0.29 -19.88 -7.42
CA VAL A 221 0.54 -18.82 -8.43
C VAL A 221 -0.58 -17.78 -8.42
N LEU A 222 -0.22 -16.53 -8.12
CA LEU A 222 -1.09 -15.36 -8.15
C LEU A 222 -0.52 -14.33 -9.12
N VAL A 223 -1.37 -13.81 -9.99
CA VAL A 223 -1.10 -12.65 -10.84
C VAL A 223 -2.01 -11.52 -10.41
N ALA A 224 -1.46 -10.32 -10.25
CA ALA A 224 -2.20 -9.13 -9.89
C ALA A 224 -1.95 -8.00 -10.87
N VAL A 225 -2.97 -7.18 -11.10
CA VAL A 225 -2.90 -5.95 -11.87
C VAL A 225 -3.59 -4.84 -11.10
N ASP A 226 -3.10 -3.62 -11.26
CA ASP A 226 -3.58 -2.46 -10.51
C ASP A 226 -3.46 -1.19 -11.33
N ALA A 227 -4.45 -0.31 -11.21
CA ALA A 227 -4.47 1.02 -11.80
C ALA A 227 -4.79 2.02 -10.70
N ARG A 228 -3.89 2.99 -10.51
CA ARG A 228 -3.99 4.01 -9.46
C ARG A 228 -3.96 5.39 -10.09
N HIS A 229 -4.93 6.21 -9.76
CA HIS A 229 -5.06 7.58 -10.23
C HIS A 229 -5.01 8.54 -9.04
N ARG A 230 -4.18 9.59 -9.16
CA ARG A 230 -4.09 10.69 -8.21
C ARG A 230 -4.67 11.94 -8.86
N PRO A 231 -5.92 12.32 -8.56
CA PRO A 231 -6.59 13.45 -9.20
C PRO A 231 -5.86 14.78 -9.00
N ASN A 232 -5.38 15.04 -7.78
CA ASN A 232 -4.76 16.32 -7.40
C ASN A 232 -3.41 16.56 -8.12
N ALA A 233 -2.66 15.50 -8.42
CA ALA A 233 -1.45 15.56 -9.24
C ALA A 233 -1.67 15.24 -10.73
N ALA A 234 -2.92 14.99 -11.17
CA ALA A 234 -3.27 14.51 -12.51
C ALA A 234 -2.40 13.34 -13.01
N LYS A 235 -2.04 12.40 -12.11
CA LYS A 235 -1.08 11.33 -12.39
C LYS A 235 -1.70 9.95 -12.25
N SER A 236 -1.56 9.13 -13.28
CA SER A 236 -1.96 7.73 -13.28
C SER A 236 -0.73 6.81 -13.27
N THR A 237 -0.83 5.71 -12.54
CA THR A 237 0.19 4.65 -12.48
C THR A 237 -0.48 3.30 -12.60
N PHE A 238 0.24 2.31 -13.09
CA PHE A 238 -0.24 0.93 -13.18
C PHE A 238 0.81 -0.02 -12.59
N GLY A 239 0.34 -1.16 -12.11
CA GLY A 239 1.18 -2.22 -11.57
C GLY A 239 0.76 -3.57 -12.14
N VAL A 240 1.73 -4.43 -12.40
CA VAL A 240 1.54 -5.85 -12.71
C VAL A 240 2.48 -6.65 -11.83
N GLY A 241 1.97 -7.68 -11.16
CA GLY A 241 2.73 -8.49 -10.21
C GLY A 241 2.44 -9.97 -10.36
N LEU A 242 3.45 -10.79 -10.06
CA LEU A 242 3.39 -12.24 -9.99
C LEU A 242 3.95 -12.69 -8.65
N GLU A 243 3.18 -13.50 -7.93
CA GLU A 243 3.56 -14.15 -6.68
C GLU A 243 3.52 -15.67 -6.90
N TYR A 244 4.66 -16.34 -6.71
CA TYR A 244 4.79 -17.78 -6.81
C TYR A 244 5.26 -18.40 -5.50
N THR A 245 4.38 -19.16 -4.86
CA THR A 245 4.65 -19.90 -3.63
C THR A 245 5.02 -21.34 -3.98
N MET A 246 6.32 -21.63 -4.05
CA MET A 246 6.86 -22.94 -4.44
C MET A 246 6.57 -24.03 -3.39
N VAL A 247 6.80 -23.70 -2.13
CA VAL A 247 6.51 -24.56 -0.97
C VAL A 247 5.77 -23.72 0.07
N SER A 248 5.14 -24.36 1.05
CA SER A 248 4.48 -23.67 2.17
C SER A 248 5.39 -22.71 2.97
N ALA A 249 6.68 -22.60 2.66
CA ALA A 249 7.66 -21.75 3.30
C ALA A 249 8.31 -20.70 2.40
N LEU A 250 8.28 -20.81 1.05
CA LEU A 250 9.05 -19.95 0.15
C LEU A 250 8.16 -19.35 -0.93
N THR A 251 8.20 -18.04 -1.04
CA THR A 251 7.46 -17.25 -2.02
C THR A 251 8.42 -16.36 -2.81
N LEU A 252 8.36 -16.44 -4.13
CA LEU A 252 9.06 -15.55 -5.05
C LEU A 252 8.07 -14.55 -5.64
N ARG A 253 8.52 -13.30 -5.78
CA ARG A 253 7.69 -12.22 -6.32
C ARG A 253 8.47 -11.44 -7.37
N ALA A 254 7.77 -11.08 -8.43
CA ALA A 254 8.27 -10.17 -9.45
C ALA A 254 7.13 -9.27 -9.90
N GLY A 255 7.44 -8.03 -10.21
CA GLY A 255 6.43 -7.12 -10.74
C GLY A 255 7.03 -5.92 -11.44
N TYR A 256 6.18 -5.20 -12.15
CA TYR A 256 6.48 -3.93 -12.78
C TYR A 256 5.43 -2.89 -12.36
N GLY A 257 5.89 -1.78 -11.80
CA GLY A 257 5.06 -0.64 -11.44
C GLY A 257 5.53 0.64 -12.13
N SER A 258 4.67 1.31 -12.89
CA SER A 258 5.03 2.59 -13.52
C SER A 258 5.19 3.73 -12.50
N GLY A 259 4.62 3.58 -11.30
CA GLY A 259 4.90 4.43 -10.14
C GLY A 259 6.36 4.34 -9.69
N LEU A 260 6.86 3.11 -9.53
CA LEU A 260 8.26 2.80 -9.25
C LEU A 260 9.20 3.28 -10.39
N ALA A 261 8.73 3.29 -11.65
CA ALA A 261 9.51 3.79 -12.78
C ALA A 261 9.59 5.32 -12.87
N SER A 262 8.64 6.02 -12.24
CA SER A 262 8.49 7.48 -12.35
C SER A 262 9.49 8.30 -11.51
N VAL A 263 10.47 7.66 -10.88
CA VAL A 263 11.49 8.36 -10.12
C VAL A 263 12.43 9.06 -11.11
N LYS A 264 12.39 10.40 -11.15
CA LYS A 264 13.19 11.23 -12.07
C LYS A 264 14.68 11.01 -11.79
N GLY A 265 15.42 10.60 -12.81
CA GLY A 265 16.87 10.59 -12.86
C GLY A 265 17.28 10.70 -14.33
N ASP A 266 18.10 11.70 -14.64
CA ASP A 266 18.60 11.97 -15.99
C ASP A 266 19.54 10.84 -16.46
N SER A 267 19.56 10.61 -17.77
CA SER A 267 20.51 9.78 -18.53
C SER A 267 20.30 8.26 -18.63
N ALA A 268 20.68 7.75 -19.81
CA ALA A 268 20.49 6.41 -20.34
C ALA A 268 21.58 5.45 -19.83
N GLY A 269 21.18 4.35 -19.19
CA GLY A 269 22.06 3.26 -18.76
C GLY A 269 21.29 1.98 -18.49
N VAL A 270 21.96 0.84 -18.26
CA VAL A 270 21.29 -0.45 -18.01
C VAL A 270 20.33 -0.38 -16.79
N GLY A 271 20.64 0.47 -15.81
CA GLY A 271 19.77 0.76 -14.66
C GLY A 271 18.50 1.56 -14.99
N SER A 272 18.42 2.27 -16.14
CA SER A 272 17.19 2.94 -16.58
C SER A 272 16.19 1.96 -17.21
N SER A 273 16.67 0.88 -17.84
CA SER A 273 15.84 -0.16 -18.46
C SER A 273 15.14 -1.07 -17.43
N LEU A 274 15.66 -1.14 -16.21
CA LEU A 274 15.11 -1.94 -15.11
C LEU A 274 14.24 -1.12 -14.14
N ARG A 275 14.05 0.18 -14.41
CA ARG A 275 13.18 1.05 -13.60
C ARG A 275 11.76 0.51 -13.62
N GLY A 276 11.10 0.56 -12.47
CA GLY A 276 9.76 0.02 -12.32
C GLY A 276 9.71 -1.45 -11.90
N LEU A 277 10.79 -2.21 -12.08
CA LEU A 277 10.84 -3.61 -11.65
C LEU A 277 10.93 -3.73 -10.13
N GLY A 278 10.13 -4.61 -9.56
CA GLY A 278 10.23 -5.07 -8.19
C GLY A 278 10.53 -6.56 -8.18
N ALA A 279 11.47 -6.98 -7.33
CA ALA A 279 11.69 -8.38 -7.00
C ALA A 279 11.48 -8.56 -5.50
N GLY A 280 10.93 -9.71 -5.10
CA GLY A 280 10.69 -10.01 -3.69
C GLY A 280 10.85 -11.48 -3.34
N LEU A 281 11.22 -11.70 -2.09
CA LEU A 281 11.36 -13.01 -1.47
C LEU A 281 10.52 -13.03 -0.20
N GLY A 282 9.75 -14.08 0.02
CA GLY A 282 8.99 -14.33 1.24
C GLY A 282 9.40 -15.67 1.84
N LEU A 283 9.73 -15.66 3.12
CA LEU A 283 10.07 -16.84 3.91
C LEU A 283 9.06 -16.99 5.06
N ARG A 284 8.24 -18.04 5.02
CA ARG A 284 7.27 -18.36 6.06
C ARG A 284 7.79 -19.48 6.97
N LEU A 285 8.02 -19.13 8.22
CA LEU A 285 8.49 -20.03 9.28
C LEU A 285 7.38 -20.17 10.34
N GLY A 286 6.51 -21.16 10.11
CA GLY A 286 5.34 -21.41 10.95
C GLY A 286 4.36 -20.24 10.95
N ARG A 287 4.41 -19.42 12.01
CA ARG A 287 3.55 -18.25 12.22
C ARG A 287 4.22 -16.93 11.86
N ALA A 288 5.53 -16.93 11.66
CA ALA A 288 6.28 -15.76 11.25
C ALA A 288 6.48 -15.78 9.72
N GLN A 289 6.52 -14.60 9.12
CA GLN A 289 6.88 -14.40 7.72
C GLN A 289 7.87 -13.25 7.62
N LEU A 290 8.98 -13.51 6.96
CA LEU A 290 9.98 -12.52 6.60
C LEU A 290 9.87 -12.25 5.10
N ASP A 291 9.60 -11.01 4.73
CA ASP A 291 9.59 -10.57 3.34
C ASP A 291 10.74 -9.60 3.08
N TYR A 292 11.42 -9.77 1.96
CA TYR A 292 12.43 -8.87 1.46
C TYR A 292 12.04 -8.40 0.06
N SER A 293 12.29 -7.14 -0.26
CA SER A 293 12.07 -6.59 -1.59
C SER A 293 13.24 -5.75 -2.04
N PHE A 294 13.54 -5.85 -3.33
CA PHE A 294 14.56 -5.09 -4.00
C PHE A 294 13.95 -4.34 -5.19
N THR A 295 14.24 -3.04 -5.28
CA THR A 295 13.78 -2.19 -6.38
C THR A 295 14.97 -1.40 -6.90
N PRO A 296 15.39 -1.62 -8.16
CA PRO A 296 16.37 -0.77 -8.82
C PRO A 296 15.80 0.63 -9.04
N ALA A 297 16.47 1.67 -8.55
CA ALA A 297 16.08 3.07 -8.79
C ALA A 297 17.11 3.85 -9.65
N GLY A 298 17.95 3.13 -10.39
CA GLY A 298 19.01 3.73 -11.20
C GLY A 298 20.04 4.47 -10.34
N GLU A 299 20.35 5.72 -10.71
CA GLU A 299 21.39 6.53 -10.07
C GLU A 299 21.08 6.99 -8.64
N LEU A 300 19.81 6.93 -8.22
CA LEU A 300 19.42 7.20 -6.82
C LEU A 300 19.84 6.09 -5.85
N GLY A 301 20.39 4.99 -6.37
CA GLY A 301 20.73 3.81 -5.61
C GLY A 301 19.56 2.84 -5.50
N ASN A 302 19.87 1.58 -5.18
CA ASN A 302 18.84 0.56 -5.03
C ASN A 302 18.10 0.74 -3.71
N SER A 303 16.78 0.58 -3.72
CA SER A 303 15.99 0.56 -2.49
C SER A 303 15.76 -0.88 -2.04
N GLN A 304 15.99 -1.13 -0.75
CA GLN A 304 15.77 -2.41 -0.12
C GLN A 304 14.76 -2.25 1.01
N ARG A 305 13.90 -3.25 1.20
CA ARG A 305 12.95 -3.27 2.32
C ARG A 305 12.94 -4.65 2.94
N ILE A 306 12.86 -4.68 4.27
CA ILE A 306 12.65 -5.89 5.05
C ILE A 306 11.35 -5.72 5.81
N SER A 307 10.49 -6.74 5.78
CA SER A 307 9.24 -6.78 6.54
C SER A 307 9.17 -8.07 7.33
N LEU A 308 8.76 -7.99 8.59
CA LEU A 308 8.50 -9.13 9.44
C LEU A 308 7.03 -9.08 9.85
N SER A 309 6.30 -10.17 9.65
CA SER A 309 4.95 -10.32 10.19
C SER A 309 4.82 -11.60 11.01
N MET A 310 3.94 -11.56 12.00
CA MET A 310 3.66 -12.68 12.89
C MET A 310 2.16 -12.82 13.10
N ARG A 311 1.63 -14.01 12.78
CA ARG A 311 0.23 -14.38 12.99
C ARG A 311 0.06 -15.22 14.24
N PHE A 312 -0.83 -14.82 15.16
CA PHE A 312 -0.99 -15.49 16.45
C PHE A 312 -2.44 -15.51 16.95
N GLY A 313 -2.67 -16.24 18.03
CA GLY A 313 -4.01 -16.51 18.54
C GLY A 313 -4.76 -17.59 17.76
N ALA A 314 -6.04 -17.79 18.08
CA ALA A 314 -6.91 -18.75 17.42
C ALA A 314 -7.35 -18.26 16.02
N VAL A 315 -7.71 -19.21 15.14
CA VAL A 315 -8.34 -18.88 13.86
C VAL A 315 -9.77 -18.43 14.11
N THR A 316 -10.11 -17.26 13.60
CA THR A 316 -11.45 -16.69 13.59
C THR A 316 -12.33 -17.50 12.64
N GLY A 317 -13.53 -17.87 13.06
CA GLY A 317 -14.43 -18.75 12.29
C GLY A 317 -14.18 -20.26 12.44
N ALA A 318 -13.10 -20.72 13.09
CA ALA A 318 -12.94 -22.12 13.42
C ALA A 318 -13.73 -22.48 14.69
N PRO A 319 -14.46 -23.62 14.76
CA PRO A 319 -15.10 -24.05 15.98
C PRO A 319 -14.03 -24.27 17.05
N ALA A 320 -14.25 -23.76 18.26
CA ALA A 320 -13.39 -24.04 19.39
C ALA A 320 -13.33 -25.55 19.57
N ARG A 321 -12.14 -26.15 19.40
CA ARG A 321 -11.92 -27.56 19.75
C ARG A 321 -12.29 -27.69 21.22
N ARG A 322 -13.48 -28.25 21.50
CA ARG A 322 -13.93 -28.56 22.85
C ARG A 322 -12.90 -29.57 23.35
N LEU A 323 -11.99 -29.12 24.21
CA LEU A 323 -11.17 -30.03 25.01
C LEU A 323 -12.17 -30.80 25.87
N GLN A 324 -12.64 -31.94 25.36
CA GLN A 324 -13.18 -32.98 26.22
C GLN A 324 -12.03 -33.34 27.15
N LYS A 325 -12.03 -32.74 28.34
CA LYS A 325 -11.45 -33.39 29.50
C LYS A 325 -12.17 -34.73 29.59
N SER A 326 -11.57 -35.75 29.01
CA SER A 326 -11.94 -37.13 29.27
C SER A 326 -11.87 -37.28 30.78
N ALA A 327 -13.01 -37.59 31.38
CA ALA A 327 -13.08 -38.07 32.74
C ALA A 327 -12.17 -39.31 32.81
N ALA A 328 -10.99 -39.15 33.38
CA ALA A 328 -10.28 -40.28 33.94
C ALA A 328 -10.99 -40.58 35.25
N HIS A 329 -11.94 -41.52 35.17
CA HIS A 329 -12.12 -42.49 36.25
C HIS A 329 -10.75 -43.00 36.65
N TRP A 330 -10.35 -42.75 37.89
CA TRP A 330 -9.81 -43.70 38.88
C TRP A 330 -9.86 -43.00 40.25
#